data_AF-A0A1W9TE81-F1
#
_entry.id   AF-A0A1W9TE81-F1
#
_cell.length_a   1.000
_cell.length_b   1.000
_cell.length_c   1.000
_cell.angle_alpha   90.00
_cell.angle_beta   90.00
_cell.angle_gamma   90.00
#
_symmetry.space_group_name_H-M   'P 1'
#
loop_
_entity.id
_entity.type
_entity.pdbx_description
1 polymer ?
#
loop_
_entity_poly.entity_id
_entity_poly.type
_entity_poly.pdbx_seq_one_letter_code
_entity_poly.pdbx_strand_id
1 'polypeptide(L)'
;MASSETGDHDIRKIGENLANYAIDGADLKVILDAIHPEARINRILLEYEIKLLKIISVGWGLTFFLAENSKKEALTTAYWTAINLFSRDFSAVASTAVSKDIDYFTILKERTNVYVSELSRNSKITDPVAVIGPKFAELCGDMENVHIVMAGNRAFSYSLKAVRDYLESIEDL
;
A
#
# COMPACT_ATOMS: atom_id res chain seq x y z
N MET A 1 -32.90 3.88 16.66
CA MET A 1 -31.50 3.97 17.11
C MET A 1 -30.69 2.70 16.83
N ALA A 2 -31.19 1.70 16.09
CA ALA A 2 -30.45 0.47 15.76
C ALA A 2 -29.73 0.51 14.39
N SER A 3 -30.06 1.46 13.52
CA SER A 3 -29.54 1.51 12.14
C SER A 3 -28.13 2.13 12.03
N SER A 4 -27.64 2.83 13.07
CA SER A 4 -26.32 3.48 13.04
C SER A 4 -25.18 2.57 13.50
N GLU A 5 -25.43 1.60 14.38
CA GLU A 5 -24.39 0.70 14.91
C GLU A 5 -23.99 -0.39 13.91
N THR A 6 -24.94 -0.89 13.10
CA THR A 6 -24.67 -1.90 12.07
C THR A 6 -23.84 -1.32 10.93
N GLY A 7 -24.16 -0.11 10.47
CA GLY A 7 -23.43 0.55 9.38
C GLY A 7 -21.98 0.91 9.76
N ASP A 8 -21.72 1.35 10.99
CA ASP A 8 -20.38 1.68 11.46
C ASP A 8 -19.50 0.43 11.63
N HIS A 9 -20.10 -0.67 12.12
CA HIS A 9 -19.42 -1.96 12.21
C HIS A 9 -18.98 -2.51 10.84
N ASP A 10 -19.83 -2.36 9.82
CA ASP A 10 -19.52 -2.83 8.47
C ASP A 10 -18.41 -2.01 7.82
N ILE A 11 -18.41 -0.68 8.00
CA ILE A 11 -17.34 0.20 7.52
C ILE A 11 -15.99 -0.13 8.16
N ARG A 12 -15.97 -0.34 9.48
CA ARG A 12 -14.75 -0.75 10.17
C ARG A 12 -14.20 -2.06 9.61
N LYS A 13 -15.07 -3.05 9.43
CA LYS A 13 -14.69 -4.37 8.88
C LYS A 13 -14.16 -4.28 7.46
N ILE A 14 -14.74 -3.42 6.61
CA ILE A 14 -14.24 -3.18 5.25
C ILE A 14 -12.82 -2.60 5.30
N GLY A 15 -12.58 -1.59 6.15
CA GLY A 15 -11.26 -1.00 6.33
C GLY A 15 -10.22 -2.00 6.85
N GLU A 16 -10.60 -2.84 7.83
CA GLU A 16 -9.76 -3.91 8.36
C GLU A 16 -9.43 -4.98 7.31
N ASN A 17 -10.40 -5.39 6.48
CA ASN A 17 -10.16 -6.35 5.40
C ASN A 17 -9.16 -5.81 4.38
N LEU A 18 -9.26 -4.54 4.00
CA LEU A 18 -8.31 -3.88 3.11
C LEU A 18 -6.92 -3.76 3.74
N ALA A 19 -6.83 -3.48 5.04
CA ALA A 19 -5.56 -3.46 5.76
C ALA A 19 -4.91 -4.85 5.81
N ASN A 20 -5.69 -5.89 6.10
CA ASN A 20 -5.22 -7.27 6.09
C ASN A 20 -4.71 -7.67 4.70
N TYR A 21 -5.45 -7.33 3.64
CA TYR A 21 -4.98 -7.53 2.27
C TYR A 21 -3.65 -6.80 2.03
N ALA A 22 -3.53 -5.54 2.45
CA ALA A 22 -2.34 -4.73 2.23
C ALA A 22 -1.08 -5.27 2.94
N ILE A 23 -1.26 -5.85 4.14
CA ILE A 23 -0.19 -6.44 4.95
C ILE A 23 0.19 -7.84 4.45
N ASP A 24 -0.78 -8.60 3.93
CA ASP A 24 -0.54 -9.94 3.42
C ASP A 24 0.47 -9.93 2.26
N GLY A 25 1.41 -10.87 2.31
CA GLY A 25 2.51 -10.97 1.34
C GLY A 25 2.32 -12.05 0.28
N ALA A 26 1.21 -12.80 0.28
CA ALA A 26 1.08 -14.00 -0.55
C ALA A 26 1.05 -13.68 -2.05
N ASP A 27 0.47 -12.56 -2.44
CA ASP A 27 0.37 -12.09 -3.82
C ASP A 27 1.67 -11.48 -4.36
N LEU A 28 2.62 -11.11 -3.48
CA LEU A 28 3.90 -10.52 -3.88
C LEU A 28 4.78 -11.49 -4.66
N LYS A 29 4.61 -12.80 -4.43
CA LYS A 29 5.35 -13.84 -5.12
C LYS A 29 5.18 -13.75 -6.63
N VAL A 30 3.99 -13.40 -7.12
CA VAL A 30 3.72 -13.22 -8.57
C VAL A 30 4.59 -12.11 -9.16
N ILE A 31 4.85 -11.04 -8.40
CA ILE A 31 5.67 -9.91 -8.83
C ILE A 31 7.16 -10.31 -8.81
N LEU A 32 7.60 -10.98 -7.74
CA LEU A 32 8.99 -11.38 -7.53
C LEU A 32 9.44 -12.50 -8.50
N ASP A 33 8.55 -13.44 -8.82
CA ASP A 33 8.83 -14.55 -9.76
C ASP A 33 8.93 -14.07 -11.20
N ALA A 34 8.31 -12.92 -11.52
CA ALA A 34 8.38 -12.32 -12.84
C ALA A 34 9.69 -11.55 -13.10
N ILE A 35 10.60 -11.50 -12.12
CA ILE A 35 11.91 -10.85 -12.23
C ILE A 35 12.94 -11.88 -12.65
N HIS A 36 13.67 -11.56 -13.72
CA HIS A 36 14.68 -12.43 -14.29
C HIS A 36 15.69 -12.91 -13.21
N PRO A 37 16.01 -14.20 -13.11
CA PRO A 37 16.91 -14.74 -12.09
C PRO A 37 18.30 -14.08 -12.09
N GLU A 38 18.83 -13.78 -13.27
CA GLU A 38 20.15 -13.13 -13.46
C GLU A 38 20.14 -11.61 -13.25
N ALA A 39 18.98 -11.01 -12.94
CA ALA A 39 18.93 -9.60 -12.64
C ALA A 39 19.67 -9.35 -11.32
N ARG A 40 20.70 -8.48 -11.35
CA ARG A 40 21.50 -8.11 -10.17
C ARG A 40 20.70 -7.16 -9.27
N ILE A 41 19.74 -7.72 -8.54
CA ILE A 41 18.80 -6.97 -7.69
C ILE A 41 18.86 -7.53 -6.28
N ASN A 42 18.85 -6.65 -5.29
CA ASN A 42 18.65 -7.04 -3.90
C ASN A 42 17.19 -7.46 -3.69
N ARG A 43 16.90 -8.75 -3.80
CA ARG A 43 15.53 -9.29 -3.69
C ARG A 43 14.89 -9.04 -2.33
N ILE A 44 15.69 -9.00 -1.25
CA ILE A 44 15.19 -8.71 0.11
C ILE A 44 14.71 -7.26 0.21
N LEU A 45 15.53 -6.31 -0.25
CA LEU A 45 15.15 -4.89 -0.29
C LEU A 45 13.94 -4.67 -1.19
N LEU A 46 13.92 -5.33 -2.35
CA LEU A 46 12.82 -5.23 -3.29
C LEU A 46 11.50 -5.72 -2.68
N GLU A 47 11.50 -6.91 -2.07
CA GLU A 47 10.29 -7.43 -1.40
C GLU A 47 9.82 -6.48 -0.30
N TYR A 48 10.76 -5.92 0.47
CA TYR A 48 10.45 -4.94 1.52
C TYR A 48 9.82 -3.66 0.97
N GLU A 49 10.40 -3.05 -0.06
CA GLU A 49 9.83 -1.85 -0.68
C GLU A 49 8.48 -2.16 -1.39
N ILE A 50 8.31 -3.36 -1.95
CA ILE A 50 7.00 -3.79 -2.51
C ILE A 50 5.93 -3.84 -1.42
N LYS A 51 6.24 -4.39 -0.22
CA LYS A 51 5.30 -4.42 0.91
C LYS A 51 4.89 -3.02 1.35
N LEU A 52 5.86 -2.11 1.46
CA LEU A 52 5.59 -0.71 1.78
C LEU A 52 4.72 -0.05 0.70
N LEU A 53 5.08 -0.23 -0.58
CA LEU A 53 4.32 0.31 -1.70
C LEU A 53 2.89 -0.23 -1.72
N LYS A 54 2.66 -1.51 -1.42
CA LYS A 54 1.31 -2.11 -1.36
C LYS A 54 0.43 -1.42 -0.31
N ILE A 55 0.92 -1.25 0.92
CA ILE A 55 0.21 -0.53 1.99
C ILE A 55 -0.15 0.90 1.57
N ILE A 56 0.78 1.59 0.93
CA ILE A 56 0.57 2.98 0.51
C ILE A 56 -0.42 3.04 -0.66
N SER A 57 -0.31 2.11 -1.61
CA SER A 57 -1.17 2.03 -2.78
C SER A 57 -2.62 1.77 -2.40
N VAL A 58 -2.87 0.91 -1.42
CA VAL A 58 -4.24 0.64 -0.93
C VAL A 58 -4.83 1.87 -0.26
N GLY A 59 -4.09 2.51 0.65
CA GLY A 59 -4.56 3.73 1.33
C GLY A 59 -4.79 4.91 0.38
N TRP A 60 -3.91 5.08 -0.61
CA TRP A 60 -4.09 6.09 -1.66
C TRP A 60 -5.28 5.74 -2.58
N GLY A 61 -5.40 4.47 -2.97
CA GLY A 61 -6.49 3.96 -3.81
C GLY A 61 -7.86 4.20 -3.19
N LEU A 62 -8.01 3.99 -1.87
CA LEU A 62 -9.22 4.33 -1.13
C LEU A 62 -9.58 5.82 -1.30
N THR A 63 -8.61 6.71 -1.10
CA THR A 63 -8.82 8.16 -1.22
C THR A 63 -9.20 8.55 -2.65
N PHE A 64 -8.60 7.88 -3.64
CA PHE A 64 -8.81 8.13 -5.07
C PHE A 64 -10.17 7.62 -5.57
N PHE A 65 -10.52 6.37 -5.29
CA PHE A 65 -11.78 5.78 -5.77
C PHE A 65 -13.02 6.30 -5.03
N LEU A 66 -12.87 6.70 -3.76
CA LEU A 66 -13.96 7.22 -2.94
C LEU A 66 -14.05 8.76 -2.93
N ALA A 67 -13.45 9.44 -3.92
CA ALA A 67 -13.28 10.91 -3.90
C ALA A 67 -14.54 11.70 -3.48
N GLU A 68 -15.71 11.30 -3.98
CA GLU A 68 -17.02 11.93 -3.72
C GLU A 68 -17.96 11.07 -2.84
N ASN A 69 -17.46 9.97 -2.25
CA ASN A 69 -18.26 9.06 -1.46
C ASN A 69 -18.32 9.52 0.02
N SER A 70 -19.53 9.53 0.60
CA SER A 70 -19.77 9.97 1.99
C SER A 70 -19.06 9.11 3.06
N LYS A 71 -18.71 7.87 2.73
CA LYS A 71 -18.02 6.91 3.61
C LYS A 71 -16.50 6.98 3.51
N LYS A 72 -15.94 7.82 2.64
CA LYS A 72 -14.49 7.97 2.41
C LYS A 72 -13.71 8.17 3.71
N GLU A 73 -14.11 9.13 4.53
CA GLU A 73 -13.39 9.45 5.77
C GLU A 73 -13.40 8.30 6.76
N ALA A 74 -14.57 7.67 6.96
CA ALA A 74 -14.73 6.55 7.88
C ALA A 74 -13.91 5.32 7.43
N LEU A 75 -13.98 4.96 6.13
CA LEU A 75 -13.20 3.84 5.57
C LEU A 75 -11.69 4.09 5.61
N THR A 76 -11.25 5.29 5.23
CA THR A 76 -9.83 5.65 5.25
C THR A 76 -9.30 5.66 6.67
N THR A 77 -10.09 6.15 7.64
CA THR A 77 -9.74 6.12 9.07
C THR A 77 -9.64 4.69 9.60
N ALA A 78 -10.61 3.83 9.27
CA ALA A 78 -10.58 2.42 9.67
C ALA A 78 -9.33 1.71 9.12
N TYR A 79 -9.02 1.90 7.83
CA TYR A 79 -7.82 1.36 7.20
C TYR A 79 -6.53 1.79 7.90
N TRP A 80 -6.30 3.10 8.06
CA TRP A 80 -5.06 3.61 8.66
C TRP A 80 -4.96 3.29 10.16
N THR A 81 -6.08 3.16 10.86
CA THR A 81 -6.10 2.68 12.25
C THR A 81 -5.58 1.26 12.34
N ALA A 82 -6.05 0.35 11.48
CA ALA A 82 -5.56 -1.02 11.41
C ALA A 82 -4.07 -1.09 11.04
N ILE A 83 -3.62 -0.31 10.05
CA ILE A 83 -2.19 -0.22 9.69
C ILE A 83 -1.34 0.32 10.85
N ASN A 84 -1.83 1.31 11.60
CA ASN A 84 -1.12 1.85 12.77
C ASN A 84 -0.97 0.80 13.87
N LEU A 85 -2.02 0.03 14.16
CA LEU A 85 -1.97 -1.08 15.12
C LEU A 85 -0.95 -2.14 14.68
N PHE A 86 -1.02 -2.59 13.43
CA PHE A 86 -0.03 -3.50 12.86
C PHE A 86 1.39 -2.95 12.96
N SER A 87 1.59 -1.67 12.66
CA SER A 87 2.92 -1.05 12.67
C SER A 87 3.55 -1.03 14.06
N ARG A 88 2.74 -0.83 15.10
CA ARG A 88 3.19 -0.88 16.50
C ARG A 88 3.61 -2.29 16.88
N ASP A 89 2.79 -3.29 16.54
CA ASP A 89 3.09 -4.69 16.84
C ASP A 89 4.34 -5.16 16.09
N PHE A 90 4.46 -4.81 14.81
CA PHE A 90 5.64 -5.11 13.99
C PHE A 90 6.89 -4.44 14.55
N SER A 91 6.82 -3.17 14.94
CA SER A 91 7.94 -2.43 15.53
C SER A 91 8.45 -3.13 16.80
N ALA A 92 7.55 -3.53 17.70
CA ALA A 92 7.92 -4.22 18.93
C ALA A 92 8.65 -5.56 18.67
N VAL A 93 8.12 -6.36 17.73
CA VAL A 93 8.72 -7.66 17.36
C VAL A 93 10.05 -7.47 16.64
N ALA A 94 10.10 -6.59 15.64
CA ALA A 94 11.29 -6.34 14.83
C ALA A 94 12.42 -5.78 15.70
N SER A 95 12.13 -4.81 16.58
CA SER A 95 13.14 -4.23 17.46
C SER A 95 13.81 -5.26 18.36
N THR A 96 13.01 -6.19 18.87
CA THR A 96 13.49 -7.31 19.68
C THR A 96 14.38 -8.24 18.86
N ALA A 97 13.95 -8.58 17.64
CA ALA A 97 14.67 -9.51 16.77
C ALA A 97 16.04 -8.99 16.32
N VAL A 98 16.17 -7.69 16.05
CA VAL A 98 17.44 -7.10 15.57
C VAL A 98 18.24 -6.37 16.64
N SER A 99 17.75 -6.34 17.89
CA SER A 99 18.36 -5.59 19.01
C SER A 99 18.64 -4.12 18.67
N LYS A 100 17.75 -3.52 17.88
CA LYS A 100 17.80 -2.11 17.44
C LYS A 100 16.39 -1.57 17.43
N ASP A 101 16.22 -0.30 17.73
CA ASP A 101 14.90 0.32 17.65
C ASP A 101 14.48 0.48 16.18
N ILE A 102 13.36 -0.14 15.83
CA ILE A 102 12.69 -0.05 14.53
C ILE A 102 11.34 0.63 14.77
N ASP A 103 11.17 1.82 14.19
CA ASP A 103 9.88 2.50 14.12
C ASP A 103 9.30 2.35 12.71
N TYR A 104 8.53 1.28 12.52
CA TYR A 104 7.92 0.97 11.24
C TYR A 104 6.82 1.98 10.84
N PHE A 105 6.16 2.60 11.82
CA PHE A 105 5.14 3.60 11.53
C PHE A 105 5.78 4.86 10.94
N THR A 106 6.90 5.31 11.49
CA THR A 106 7.65 6.45 10.94
C THR A 106 8.14 6.13 9.52
N ILE A 107 8.67 4.93 9.27
CA ILE A 107 9.08 4.51 7.92
C ILE A 107 7.90 4.57 6.94
N LEU A 108 6.74 4.00 7.31
CA LEU A 108 5.54 4.03 6.47
C LEU A 108 5.09 5.46 6.18
N LYS A 109 5.12 6.34 7.18
CA LYS A 109 4.74 7.75 7.03
C LYS A 109 5.68 8.48 6.07
N GLU A 110 6.98 8.29 6.22
CA GLU A 110 7.99 8.88 5.33
C GLU A 110 7.80 8.40 3.89
N ARG A 111 7.62 7.09 3.70
CA ARG A 111 7.36 6.48 2.38
C ARG A 111 6.06 6.98 1.78
N THR A 112 4.99 7.10 2.57
CA THR A 112 3.71 7.65 2.14
C THR A 112 3.89 9.08 1.62
N ASN A 113 4.61 9.92 2.36
CA ASN A 113 4.88 11.30 1.95
C ASN A 113 5.64 11.37 0.61
N VAL A 114 6.60 10.48 0.38
CA VAL A 114 7.35 10.40 -0.88
C VAL A 114 6.40 10.12 -2.05
N TYR A 115 5.63 9.03 -1.99
CA TYR A 115 4.75 8.65 -3.10
C TYR A 115 3.60 9.65 -3.31
N VAL A 116 2.98 10.15 -2.24
CA VAL A 116 1.90 11.15 -2.34
C VAL A 116 2.43 12.46 -2.93
N SER A 117 3.64 12.89 -2.57
CA SER A 117 4.25 14.08 -3.16
C SER A 117 4.50 13.87 -4.66
N GLU A 118 4.99 12.69 -5.05
CA GLU A 118 5.23 12.35 -6.45
C GLU A 118 3.93 12.35 -7.27
N LEU A 119 2.88 11.72 -6.74
CA LEU A 119 1.56 11.71 -7.37
C LEU A 119 0.95 13.10 -7.47
N SER A 120 1.14 13.95 -6.45
CA SER A 120 0.56 15.30 -6.41
C SER A 120 1.26 16.26 -7.39
N ARG A 121 2.59 16.19 -7.49
CA ARG A 121 3.39 16.98 -8.45
C ARG A 121 3.03 16.67 -9.89
N ASN A 122 2.55 15.45 -10.12
CA ASN A 122 2.17 14.93 -11.41
C ASN A 122 0.64 14.79 -11.56
N SER A 123 -0.14 15.58 -10.82
CA SER A 123 -1.62 15.54 -10.82
C SER A 123 -2.30 15.78 -12.18
N LYS A 124 -1.55 16.23 -13.20
CA LYS A 124 -2.02 16.36 -14.58
C LYS A 124 -1.82 15.09 -15.42
N ILE A 125 -1.12 14.09 -14.89
CA ILE A 125 -0.88 12.82 -15.57
C ILE A 125 -2.12 11.94 -15.42
N THR A 126 -2.60 11.41 -16.55
CA THR A 126 -3.79 10.54 -16.63
C THR A 126 -3.56 9.14 -16.06
N ASP A 127 -2.31 8.72 -15.93
CA ASP A 127 -1.92 7.41 -15.37
C ASP A 127 -0.92 7.56 -14.21
N PRO A 128 -1.38 7.39 -12.95
CA PRO A 128 -0.53 7.40 -11.75
C PRO A 128 0.62 6.37 -11.78
N VAL A 129 0.49 5.28 -12.55
CA VAL A 129 1.53 4.24 -12.66
C VAL A 129 2.82 4.81 -13.27
N ALA A 130 2.70 5.78 -14.19
CA ALA A 130 3.84 6.33 -14.92
C ALA A 130 4.91 7.01 -14.03
N VAL A 131 4.52 7.45 -12.83
CA VAL A 131 5.42 8.14 -11.89
C VAL A 131 5.86 7.25 -10.73
N ILE A 132 5.10 6.21 -10.42
CA ILE A 132 5.38 5.32 -9.29
C ILE A 132 6.58 4.42 -9.57
N GLY A 133 6.66 3.79 -10.75
CA GLY A 133 7.74 2.87 -11.09
C GLY A 133 9.14 3.48 -10.96
N PRO A 134 9.42 4.64 -11.58
CA PRO A 134 10.72 5.30 -11.44
C PRO A 134 11.05 5.68 -9.99
N LYS A 135 10.07 6.21 -9.25
CA LYS A 135 10.28 6.57 -7.84
C LYS A 135 10.53 5.35 -6.95
N PHE A 136 9.83 4.26 -7.21
CA PHE A 136 10.04 2.97 -6.54
C PHE A 136 11.46 2.43 -6.81
N ALA A 137 11.92 2.51 -8.06
CA ALA A 137 13.25 2.06 -8.44
C ALA A 137 14.37 2.88 -7.78
N GLU A 138 14.17 4.20 -7.64
CA GLU A 138 15.04 5.07 -6.85
C GLU A 138 15.14 4.62 -5.38
N LEU A 139 14.02 4.30 -4.73
CA LEU A 139 13.99 3.82 -3.34
C LEU A 139 14.64 2.44 -3.18
N CYS A 140 14.63 1.62 -4.23
CA CYS A 140 15.36 0.36 -4.28
C CYS A 140 16.87 0.53 -4.60
N GLY A 141 17.32 1.74 -4.90
CA GLY A 141 18.73 2.09 -5.14
C GLY A 141 19.20 1.95 -6.59
N ASP A 142 18.31 1.70 -7.55
CA ASP A 142 18.68 1.52 -8.96
C ASP A 142 17.54 1.96 -9.90
N MET A 143 17.52 3.26 -10.22
CA MET A 143 16.45 3.92 -11.00
C MET A 143 16.40 3.49 -12.47
N GLU A 144 17.53 3.03 -13.02
CA GLU A 144 17.64 2.63 -14.44
C GLU A 144 17.29 1.15 -14.66
N ASN A 145 17.11 0.39 -13.58
CA ASN A 145 16.77 -1.01 -13.65
C ASN A 145 15.30 -1.23 -14.03
N VAL A 146 15.08 -1.52 -15.30
CA VAL A 146 13.76 -1.76 -15.87
C VAL A 146 12.95 -2.84 -15.11
N HIS A 147 13.61 -3.86 -14.54
CA HIS A 147 12.92 -4.90 -13.79
C HIS A 147 12.37 -4.38 -12.46
N ILE A 148 13.10 -3.49 -11.78
CA ILE A 148 12.65 -2.86 -10.54
C ILE A 148 11.51 -1.88 -10.83
N VAL A 149 11.66 -1.05 -11.86
CA VAL A 149 10.59 -0.14 -12.32
C VAL A 149 9.30 -0.90 -12.62
N MET A 150 9.40 -2.00 -13.37
CA MET A 150 8.25 -2.85 -13.69
C MET A 150 7.64 -3.53 -12.46
N ALA A 151 8.47 -3.95 -11.50
CA ALA A 151 7.98 -4.52 -10.24
C ALA A 151 7.16 -3.51 -9.44
N GLY A 152 7.64 -2.27 -9.30
CA GLY A 152 6.90 -1.18 -8.66
C GLY A 152 5.58 -0.88 -9.36
N ASN A 153 5.59 -0.78 -10.70
CA ASN A 153 4.37 -0.55 -11.48
C ASN A 153 3.33 -1.65 -11.28
N ARG A 154 3.75 -2.92 -11.29
CA ARG A 154 2.86 -4.06 -11.06
C ARG A 154 2.30 -4.05 -9.65
N ALA A 155 3.14 -3.83 -8.64
CA ALA A 155 2.71 -3.76 -7.24
C ALA A 155 1.63 -2.70 -7.04
N PHE A 156 1.87 -1.50 -7.55
CA PHE A 156 0.91 -0.40 -7.47
C PHE A 156 -0.39 -0.72 -8.23
N SER A 157 -0.28 -1.18 -9.48
CA SER A 157 -1.44 -1.49 -10.33
C SER A 157 -2.32 -2.61 -9.77
N TYR A 158 -1.70 -3.70 -9.28
CA TYR A 158 -2.43 -4.81 -8.67
C TYR A 158 -3.12 -4.39 -7.37
N SER A 159 -2.45 -3.56 -6.56
CA SER A 159 -3.05 -3.02 -5.34
C SER A 159 -4.27 -2.16 -5.67
N LEU A 160 -4.17 -1.24 -6.65
CA LEU A 160 -5.30 -0.41 -7.06
C LEU A 160 -6.45 -1.24 -7.64
N LYS A 161 -6.13 -2.23 -8.45
CA LYS A 161 -7.14 -3.14 -9.00
C LYS A 161 -7.86 -3.89 -7.88
N ALA A 162 -7.12 -4.44 -6.91
CA ALA A 162 -7.71 -5.16 -5.78
C ALA A 162 -8.62 -4.27 -4.94
N VAL A 163 -8.22 -3.02 -4.66
CA VAL A 163 -9.08 -2.06 -3.95
C VAL A 163 -10.35 -1.79 -4.75
N ARG A 164 -10.23 -1.50 -6.05
CA ARG A 164 -11.40 -1.25 -6.90
C ARG A 164 -12.35 -2.44 -6.92
N ASP A 165 -11.84 -3.61 -7.25
CA ASP A 165 -12.64 -4.85 -7.35
C ASP A 165 -13.34 -5.15 -6.00
N TYR A 166 -12.67 -4.92 -4.87
CA TYR A 166 -13.25 -5.11 -3.55
C TYR A 166 -14.35 -4.08 -3.23
N LEU A 167 -14.11 -2.79 -3.50
CA LEU A 167 -15.11 -1.74 -3.28
C LEU A 167 -16.34 -1.96 -4.17
N GLU A 168 -16.17 -2.34 -5.43
CA GLU A 168 -17.26 -2.65 -6.36
C GLU A 168 -18.05 -3.91 -5.97
N SER A 169 -17.45 -4.82 -5.20
CA SER A 169 -18.13 -6.01 -4.69
C SER A 169 -19.06 -5.74 -3.50
N ILE A 170 -19.03 -4.52 -2.94
CA ILE A 170 -19.83 -4.15 -1.77
C ILE A 170 -21.05 -3.36 -2.25
N GLU A 171 -22.23 -3.98 -2.17
CA GLU A 171 -23.48 -3.46 -2.75
C GLU A 171 -23.97 -2.12 -2.14
N ASP A 172 -23.45 -1.73 -0.96
CA ASP A 172 -23.93 -0.57 -0.21
C ASP A 172 -22.89 0.56 -0.06
N LEU A 173 -21.81 0.58 -0.84
CA LEU A 173 -20.71 1.53 -0.66
C LEU A 173 -20.96 2.92 -1.25
#